data_AF-A0A4W5JDP7-F1
#
_entry.id   AF-A0A4W5JDP7-F1
#
_cell.length_a   1.000
_cell.length_b   1.000
_cell.length_c   1.000
_cell.angle_alpha   90.00
_cell.angle_beta   90.00
_cell.angle_gamma   90.00
#
_symmetry.space_group_name_H-M   'P 1'
#
loop_
_entity.id
_entity.type
_entity.pdbx_description
1 polymer ?
#
loop_
_entity_poly.entity_id
_entity_poly.type
_entity_poly.pdbx_seq_one_letter_code
_entity_poly.pdbx_strand_id
1 'polypeptide(L)'
;MASVGFCTEVEEDLIDAVTGLSGSGPAYAFTALDALADGGVKMGLPRRLAVRLGAQALLVSNIIASHCNISLQHRPNWSVTS
;
A
#
# COMPACT_ATOMS: atom_id res chain seq x y z
N MET A 1 -6.44 18.01 17.73
CA MET A 1 -6.82 16.64 18.18
C MET A 1 -7.08 15.81 16.94
N ALA A 2 -6.28 14.77 16.69
CA ALA A 2 -6.58 13.75 15.68
C ALA A 2 -6.49 12.40 16.38
N SER A 3 -7.65 11.82 16.72
CA SER A 3 -7.74 10.55 17.45
C SER A 3 -7.80 9.32 16.52
N VAL A 4 -7.87 9.54 15.21
CA VAL A 4 -8.12 8.50 14.19
C VAL A 4 -7.13 8.51 13.02
N GLY A 5 -6.11 9.38 12.99
CA GLY A 5 -5.11 9.34 11.92
C GLY A 5 -4.27 10.60 11.70
N PHE A 6 -3.63 10.64 10.54
CA PHE A 6 -2.85 11.78 10.04
C PHE A 6 -3.77 12.85 9.45
N CYS A 7 -3.50 14.12 9.72
CA CYS A 7 -4.27 15.25 9.20
C CYS A 7 -3.30 16.24 8.54
N THR A 8 -3.67 16.75 7.37
CA THR A 8 -2.91 17.75 6.63
C THR A 8 -3.87 18.78 6.03
N GLU A 9 -3.44 20.04 5.97
CA GLU A 9 -4.21 21.10 5.31
C GLU A 9 -3.98 21.02 3.80
N VAL A 10 -5.08 21.05 3.04
CA VAL A 10 -5.07 20.99 1.57
C VAL A 10 -5.98 22.08 1.02
N GLU A 11 -5.63 22.57 -0.16
CA GLU A 11 -6.41 23.55 -0.92
C GLU A 11 -7.77 22.97 -1.33
N GLU A 12 -8.83 23.79 -1.39
CA GLU A 12 -10.22 23.31 -1.58
C GLU A 12 -10.40 22.48 -2.85
N ASP A 13 -9.70 22.83 -3.94
CA ASP A 13 -9.75 22.12 -5.22
C ASP A 13 -9.20 20.67 -5.12
N LEU A 14 -8.42 20.37 -4.08
CA LEU A 14 -7.82 19.05 -3.85
C LEU A 14 -8.66 18.18 -2.91
N ILE A 15 -9.73 18.71 -2.30
CA ILE A 15 -10.54 17.97 -1.33
C ILE A 15 -11.21 16.75 -1.96
N ASP A 16 -11.68 16.84 -3.20
CA ASP A 16 -12.27 15.70 -3.92
C ASP A 16 -11.25 14.59 -4.15
N ALA A 17 -10.02 14.96 -4.55
CA ALA A 17 -8.93 14.02 -4.78
C ALA A 17 -8.46 13.35 -3.48
N VAL A 18 -8.36 14.12 -2.39
CA VAL A 18 -7.97 13.61 -1.06
C VAL A 18 -9.04 12.70 -0.48
N THR A 19 -10.32 13.03 -0.66
CA THR A 19 -11.44 12.20 -0.23
C THR A 19 -11.45 10.87 -1.01
N GLY A 20 -11.27 10.93 -2.33
CA GLY A 20 -11.14 9.74 -3.17
C GLY A 20 -9.95 8.87 -2.78
N LEU A 21 -8.78 9.47 -2.53
CA LEU A 21 -7.56 8.76 -2.17
C LEU A 21 -7.61 8.14 -0.77
N SER A 22 -8.08 8.90 0.23
CA SER A 22 -8.18 8.43 1.61
C SER A 22 -9.23 7.32 1.77
N GLY A 23 -10.33 7.39 1.01
CA GLY A 23 -11.36 6.35 1.01
C GLY A 23 -10.99 5.10 0.21
N SER A 24 -10.29 5.26 -0.92
CA SER A 24 -9.90 4.13 -1.79
C SER A 24 -8.58 3.47 -1.39
N GLY A 25 -7.69 4.15 -0.66
CA GLY A 25 -6.40 3.63 -0.21
C GLY A 25 -6.51 2.27 0.50
N PRO A 26 -7.41 2.10 1.48
CA PRO A 26 -7.64 0.80 2.13
C PRO A 26 -8.16 -0.27 1.17
N ALA A 27 -9.03 0.10 0.21
CA ALA A 27 -9.58 -0.84 -0.77
C ALA A 27 -8.50 -1.41 -1.70
N TYR A 28 -7.56 -0.56 -2.15
CA TYR A 28 -6.41 -1.03 -2.91
C TYR A 28 -5.48 -1.92 -2.09
N ALA A 29 -5.25 -1.58 -0.82
CA ALA A 29 -4.43 -2.40 0.08
C ALA A 29 -5.04 -3.80 0.29
N PHE A 30 -6.37 -3.90 0.47
CA PHE A 30 -7.04 -5.19 0.57
C PHE A 30 -6.97 -6.00 -0.73
N THR A 31 -7.14 -5.34 -1.87
CA THR A 31 -7.02 -5.99 -3.18
C THR A 31 -5.60 -6.53 -3.42
N ALA A 32 -4.58 -5.75 -3.07
CA ALA A 32 -3.18 -6.17 -3.13
C ALA A 32 -2.90 -7.33 -2.16
N LEU A 33 -3.48 -7.30 -0.97
CA LEU A 33 -3.36 -8.38 0.01
C LEU A 33 -3.96 -9.68 -0.51
N ASP A 34 -5.13 -9.64 -1.14
CA ASP A 34 -5.75 -10.83 -1.69
C ASP A 34 -4.92 -11.41 -2.84
N ALA A 35 -4.37 -10.56 -3.71
CA ALA A 35 -3.45 -10.98 -4.75
C ALA A 35 -2.18 -11.64 -4.19
N LEU A 36 -1.60 -11.08 -3.12
CA LEU A 36 -0.44 -11.66 -2.41
C LEU A 36 -0.78 -13.00 -1.76
N ALA A 37 -1.96 -13.08 -1.15
CA ALA A 37 -2.40 -14.30 -0.48
C ALA A 37 -2.70 -15.42 -1.50
N ASP A 38 -3.30 -15.10 -2.64
CA ASP A 38 -3.53 -16.04 -3.73
C ASP A 38 -2.21 -16.49 -4.37
N GLY A 39 -1.23 -15.58 -4.50
CA GLY A 39 0.15 -15.92 -4.88
C GLY A 39 0.80 -16.88 -3.90
N GLY A 40 0.65 -16.65 -2.59
CA GLY A 40 1.15 -17.54 -1.54
C GLY A 40 0.52 -18.93 -1.59
N VAL A 41 -0.80 -19.01 -1.82
CA VAL A 41 -1.50 -20.30 -1.98
C VAL A 41 -1.02 -21.05 -3.21
N LYS A 42 -0.82 -20.37 -4.34
CA LYS A 42 -0.25 -20.99 -5.56
C LYS A 42 1.15 -21.57 -5.32
N MET A 43 1.92 -20.97 -4.41
CA MET A 43 3.24 -21.47 -4.00
C MET A 43 3.19 -22.56 -2.91
N GLY A 44 1.99 -23.00 -2.50
CA GLY A 44 1.79 -24.10 -1.55
C GLY A 44 1.61 -23.66 -0.09
N LEU A 45 1.49 -22.36 0.20
CA LEU A 45 1.22 -21.90 1.57
C LEU A 45 -0.27 -22.06 1.94
N PRO A 46 -0.60 -22.39 3.20
CA PRO A 46 -1.98 -22.34 3.68
C PRO A 46 -2.52 -20.92 3.58
N ARG A 47 -3.75 -20.73 3.05
CA ARG A 47 -4.35 -19.39 2.83
C ARG A 47 -4.33 -18.50 4.07
N ARG A 48 -4.55 -19.06 5.27
CA ARG A 48 -4.44 -18.32 6.54
C ARG A 48 -3.05 -17.76 6.81
N LEU A 49 -1.99 -18.51 6.46
CA LEU A 49 -0.60 -18.07 6.59
C LEU A 49 -0.26 -17.03 5.51
N ALA A 50 -0.67 -17.26 4.27
CA ALA A 50 -0.45 -16.32 3.17
C ALA A 50 -1.12 -14.96 3.43
N VAL A 51 -2.35 -14.94 3.97
CA VAL A 51 -3.06 -13.72 4.40
C VAL A 51 -2.32 -13.01 5.52
N ARG A 52 -1.90 -13.74 6.57
CA ARG A 52 -1.19 -13.14 7.70
C ARG A 52 0.13 -12.52 7.28
N LEU A 53 0.90 -13.22 6.45
CA LEU A 53 2.16 -12.71 5.91
C LEU A 53 1.93 -11.51 4.99
N GLY A 54 0.92 -11.55 4.12
CA GLY A 54 0.55 -10.41 3.27
C GLY A 54 0.10 -9.18 4.07
N ALA A 55 -0.72 -9.38 5.12
CA ALA A 55 -1.13 -8.31 6.04
C ALA A 55 0.05 -7.67 6.75
N GLN A 56 0.98 -8.49 7.25
CA GLN A 56 2.17 -8.02 7.92
C GLN A 56 3.12 -7.29 6.97
N ALA A 57 3.28 -7.76 5.74
CA ALA A 57 4.07 -7.09 4.71
C ALA A 57 3.51 -5.70 4.36
N LEU A 58 2.19 -5.57 4.21
CA LEU A 58 1.55 -4.27 3.94
C LEU A 58 1.68 -3.30 5.12
N LEU A 59 1.55 -3.78 6.35
CA LEU A 59 1.75 -2.96 7.55
C LEU A 59 3.18 -2.40 7.60
N VAL A 60 4.17 -3.27 7.40
CA VAL A 60 5.59 -2.87 7.40
C VAL A 60 5.88 -1.91 6.24
N SER A 61 5.30 -2.14 5.07
CA SER A 61 5.44 -1.25 3.91
C SER A 61 4.94 0.17 4.21
N ASN A 62 3.81 0.30 4.91
CA ASN A 62 3.27 1.61 5.28
C ASN A 62 4.18 2.33 6.31
N ILE A 63 4.65 1.61 7.32
CA ILE A 63 5.62 2.14 8.30
C ILE A 63 6.90 2.63 7.61
N ILE A 64 7.45 1.85 6.68
CA ILE A 64 8.66 2.23 5.95
C ILE A 64 8.38 3.45 5.05
N ALA A 65 7.24 3.49 4.35
CA ALA A 65 6.87 4.63 3.52
C ALA A 65 6.65 5.91 4.33
N SER A 66 6.19 5.80 5.58
CA SER A 66 6.03 6.95 6.49
C SER A 66 7.38 7.50 6.97
N HIS A 67 8.37 6.62 7.20
CA HIS A 67 9.71 7.03 7.66
C HIS A 67 10.69 7.32 6.52
N CYS A 68 10.44 6.79 5.33
CA CYS A 68 11.28 6.98 4.17
C CYS A 68 10.56 7.96 3.24
N ASN A 69 11.14 9.14 3.04
CA ASN A 69 10.68 10.11 2.03
C ASN A 69 10.94 9.53 0.63
N ILE A 70 10.21 8.49 0.26
CA ILE A 70 10.33 7.77 -1.02
C ILE A 70 9.82 8.70 -2.10
N SER A 71 10.77 9.42 -2.69
CA SER A 71 10.59 10.05 -3.99
C SER A 71 10.36 8.94 -5.01
N LEU A 72 9.11 8.73 -5.43
CA LEU A 72 8.71 7.81 -6.51
C LEU A 72 9.29 8.18 -7.90
N GLN A 73 10.31 9.05 -7.97
CA GLN A 73 10.88 9.58 -9.21
C GLN A 73 12.02 8.74 -9.80
N HIS A 74 12.61 7.78 -9.08
CA HIS A 74 13.60 6.89 -9.69
C HIS A 74 12.94 5.59 -10.13
N ARG A 75 12.33 5.61 -11.33
CA ARG A 75 12.06 4.38 -12.06
C ARG A 75 13.40 3.65 -12.24
N PRO A 76 13.58 2.42 -11.73
CA PRO A 76 14.69 1.61 -12.19
C PRO A 76 14.46 1.37 -13.67
N ASN A 77 15.37 1.91 -14.49
CA ASN A 77 15.42 1.65 -15.91
C ASN A 77 15.54 0.12 -16.08
N TRP A 78 14.43 -0.56 -16.36
CA TRP A 78 14.43 -1.92 -16.89
C TRP A 78 15.06 -1.83 -18.28
N SER A 79 16.38 -1.69 -18.28
CA SER A 79 17.22 -1.83 -19.44
C SER A 79 17.22 -3.32 -19.72
N VAL A 80 16.31 -3.70 -20.60
CA VAL A 80 16.42 -4.82 -21.52
C VAL A 80 17.91 -5.11 -21.76
N THR A 81 18.44 -6.15 -21.12
CA THR A 81 19.73 -6.70 -21.46
C THR A 81 19.54 -8.21 -21.55
N SER A 82 19.48 -8.63 -22.83
CA SER A 82 19.72 -9.95 -23.42
C SER A 82 19.56 -11.21 -22.59
#